data_AF-A0A960AQR4-F1
#
_entry.id   AF-A0A960AQR4-F1
#
_cell.length_a   1.000
_cell.length_b   1.000
_cell.length_c   1.000
_cell.angle_alpha   90.00
_cell.angle_beta   90.00
_cell.angle_gamma   90.00
#
_symmetry.space_group_name_H-M   'P 1'
#
loop_
_entity.id
_entity.type
_entity.pdbx_description
1 polymer ?
#
loop_
_entity_poly.entity_id
_entity_poly.type
_entity_poly.pdbx_seq_one_letter_code
_entity_poly.pdbx_strand_id
1 'polypeptide(L)'
;MPHTISVVGPAQASDAELHAAQEVGRLLAAGGHVVVTGGHGGVMEAASRGAAIHDGVVVGILPGLERDANPFVSIALPTGLGEMRNALI
;
A
#
# COMPACT_ATOMS: atom_id res chain seq x y z
N MET A 1 -15.59 5.65 11.99
CA MET A 1 -14.22 6.10 12.31
C MET A 1 -13.29 5.49 11.29
N PRO A 2 -12.27 6.21 10.79
CA PRO A 2 -11.30 5.64 9.86
C PRO A 2 -10.54 4.48 10.54
N HIS A 3 -10.30 3.42 9.78
CA HIS A 3 -9.46 2.29 10.18
C HIS A 3 -8.21 2.28 9.32
N THR A 4 -7.15 1.70 9.84
CA THR A 4 -5.91 1.44 9.11
C THR A 4 -5.96 0.00 8.61
N ILE A 5 -5.91 -0.20 7.29
CA ILE A 5 -6.13 -1.51 6.67
C ILE A 5 -4.94 -1.84 5.76
N SER A 6 -4.23 -2.92 6.10
CA SER A 6 -3.11 -3.44 5.32
C SER A 6 -3.59 -4.20 4.09
N VAL A 7 -3.03 -3.90 2.92
CA VAL A 7 -3.20 -4.69 1.70
C VAL A 7 -1.87 -5.34 1.34
N VAL A 8 -1.86 -6.67 1.36
CA VAL A 8 -0.65 -7.50 1.19
C VAL A 8 -0.83 -8.42 -0.01
N GLY A 9 0.22 -8.56 -0.81
CA GLY A 9 0.25 -9.49 -1.94
C GLY A 9 1.61 -9.48 -2.63
N PRO A 10 1.76 -10.28 -3.69
CA PRO A 10 3.04 -10.48 -4.35
C PRO A 10 3.54 -9.23 -5.11
N ALA A 11 4.86 -9.11 -5.21
CA ALA A 11 5.53 -8.09 -6.03
C ALA A 11 5.39 -8.36 -7.53
N GLN A 12 5.34 -9.64 -7.92
CA GLN A 12 4.97 -10.08 -9.26
C GLN A 12 3.56 -10.67 -9.20
N ALA A 13 2.60 -9.96 -9.77
CA ALA A 13 1.19 -10.31 -9.73
C ALA A 13 0.63 -10.40 -11.15
N SER A 14 -0.36 -11.26 -11.34
CA SER A 14 -1.16 -11.33 -12.56
C SER A 14 -2.01 -10.08 -12.75
N ASP A 15 -2.44 -9.82 -13.99
CA ASP A 15 -3.34 -8.70 -14.30
C ASP A 15 -4.63 -8.73 -13.48
N ALA A 16 -5.15 -9.93 -13.18
CA ALA A 16 -6.32 -10.12 -12.35
C ALA A 16 -6.07 -9.72 -10.89
N GLU A 17 -4.93 -10.09 -10.32
CA GLU A 17 -4.53 -9.69 -8.96
C GLU A 17 -4.28 -8.18 -8.88
N LEU A 18 -3.65 -7.59 -9.89
CA LEU A 18 -3.43 -6.14 -9.96
C LEU A 18 -4.76 -5.39 -10.04
N HIS A 19 -5.70 -5.83 -10.88
CA HIS A 19 -7.03 -5.23 -10.96
C HIS A 19 -7.78 -5.35 -9.64
N ALA A 20 -7.77 -6.52 -9.01
CA ALA A 20 -8.41 -6.74 -7.73
C ALA A 20 -7.80 -5.86 -6.63
N ALA A 21 -6.47 -5.78 -6.55
CA ALA A 21 -5.77 -4.94 -5.58
C ALA A 21 -6.11 -3.45 -5.76
N GLN A 22 -6.15 -2.97 -7.00
CA GLN A 22 -6.56 -1.60 -7.28
C GLN A 22 -8.00 -1.33 -6.86
N GLU A 23 -8.92 -2.24 -7.15
CA GLU A 23 -10.32 -2.08 -6.74
C GLU A 23 -10.48 -2.11 -5.21
N VAL A 24 -9.74 -2.98 -4.52
CA VAL A 24 -9.68 -2.99 -3.06
C VAL A 24 -9.20 -1.65 -2.53
N GLY A 25 -8.08 -1.12 -3.03
CA GLY A 25 -7.56 0.19 -2.60
C GLY A 25 -8.58 1.31 -2.78
N ARG A 26 -9.27 1.33 -3.94
CA ARG A 26 -10.32 2.30 -4.24
C ARG A 26 -11.49 2.21 -3.27
N LEU A 27 -11.97 1.00 -2.98
CA LEU A 27 -13.09 0.78 -2.06
C LEU A 27 -12.74 1.16 -0.62
N LEU A 28 -11.51 0.85 -0.17
CA LEU A 28 -11.04 1.23 1.17
C LEU A 28 -10.98 2.75 1.33
N ALA A 29 -10.41 3.45 0.34
CA ALA A 29 -10.37 4.91 0.34
C ALA A 29 -11.78 5.53 0.28
N ALA A 30 -12.67 4.99 -0.54
CA ALA A 30 -14.08 5.42 -0.60
C ALA A 30 -14.84 5.20 0.71
N GLY A 31 -14.45 4.19 1.50
CA GLY A 31 -14.93 3.98 2.86
C GLY A 31 -14.34 4.93 3.90
N GLY A 32 -13.42 5.82 3.50
CA GLY A 32 -12.71 6.73 4.41
C GLY A 32 -11.65 6.04 5.26
N HIS A 33 -11.12 4.90 4.84
CA HIS A 33 -10.05 4.19 5.54
C HIS A 33 -8.67 4.60 5.03
N VAL A 34 -7.64 4.40 5.88
CA VAL A 34 -6.23 4.56 5.51
C VAL A 34 -5.72 3.22 4.98
N VAL A 35 -5.11 3.24 3.80
CA VAL A 35 -4.50 2.05 3.20
C VAL A 35 -3.04 1.95 3.61
N VAL A 36 -2.63 0.77 4.09
CA VAL A 36 -1.23 0.47 4.42
C VAL A 36 -0.71 -0.58 3.46
N THR A 37 0.50 -0.38 2.94
CA THR A 37 1.21 -1.36 2.10
C THR A 37 2.69 -1.39 2.46
N GLY A 38 3.44 -2.34 1.90
CA GLY A 38 4.91 -2.35 1.97
C GLY A 38 5.58 -1.32 1.05
N GLY A 39 4.80 -0.52 0.30
CA GLY A 39 5.25 0.65 -0.45
C GLY A 39 6.02 0.39 -1.76
N HIS A 40 6.09 -0.86 -2.25
CA HIS A 40 6.80 -1.21 -3.49
C HIS A 40 5.80 -1.55 -4.63
N GLY A 41 6.26 -2.22 -5.69
CA GLY A 41 5.46 -2.62 -6.86
C GLY A 41 4.46 -3.77 -6.64
N GLY A 42 3.82 -4.21 -7.72
CA GLY A 42 2.89 -5.35 -7.70
C GLY A 42 1.57 -5.01 -7.04
N VAL A 43 1.04 -5.92 -6.20
CA VAL A 43 -0.23 -5.72 -5.47
C VAL A 43 -0.20 -4.44 -4.63
N MET A 44 0.93 -4.12 -4.00
CA MET A 44 1.06 -2.95 -3.15
C MET A 44 0.89 -1.66 -3.94
N GLU A 45 1.54 -1.52 -5.09
CA GLU A 45 1.40 -0.36 -5.97
C GLU A 45 -0.01 -0.25 -6.56
N ALA A 46 -0.61 -1.37 -6.97
CA ALA A 46 -1.97 -1.38 -7.47
C ALA A 46 -2.97 -0.90 -6.40
N ALA A 47 -2.86 -1.39 -5.16
CA ALA A 47 -3.69 -0.95 -4.05
C ALA A 47 -3.45 0.53 -3.69
N SER A 48 -2.18 0.97 -3.65
CA SER A 48 -1.83 2.37 -3.44
C SER A 48 -2.45 3.27 -4.52
N ARG A 49 -2.37 2.86 -5.79
CA ARG A 49 -2.98 3.57 -6.92
C ARG A 49 -4.49 3.67 -6.78
N GLY A 50 -5.15 2.57 -6.44
CA GLY A 50 -6.59 2.52 -6.23
C GLY A 50 -7.06 3.52 -5.17
N ALA A 51 -6.35 3.56 -4.04
CA ALA A 51 -6.64 4.49 -2.96
C ALA A 51 -6.37 5.95 -3.36
N ALA A 52 -5.23 6.23 -4.00
CA ALA A 52 -4.84 7.57 -4.43
C ALA A 52 -5.80 8.20 -5.46
N ILE A 53 -6.36 7.40 -6.37
CA ILE A 53 -7.38 7.87 -7.34
C ILE A 53 -8.65 8.40 -6.65
N HIS A 54 -8.89 7.97 -5.42
CA HIS A 54 -10.05 8.39 -4.62
C HIS A 54 -9.64 9.31 -3.46
N ASP A 55 -8.54 10.06 -3.60
CA ASP A 55 -8.00 10.98 -2.60
C ASP A 55 -7.75 10.32 -1.21
N GLY A 56 -7.55 9.00 -1.21
CA GLY A 56 -7.25 8.22 -0.02
C GLY A 56 -5.81 8.42 0.46
N VAL A 57 -5.59 8.26 1.77
CA VAL A 57 -4.26 8.30 2.37
C VAL A 57 -3.63 6.91 2.30
N VAL A 58 -2.40 6.85 1.78
CA VAL A 58 -1.61 5.63 1.67
C VAL A 58 -0.34 5.74 2.51
N VAL A 59 -0.12 4.77 3.39
CA VAL A 59 1.11 4.64 4.19
C VAL A 59 1.93 3.47 3.67
N GLY A 60 3.18 3.72 3.30
CA GLY A 60 4.14 2.69 2.87
C GLY A 60 5.14 2.35 3.98
N ILE A 61 5.14 1.11 4.46
CA ILE A 61 6.09 0.59 5.46
C ILE A 61 7.30 -0.02 4.72
N LEU A 62 8.39 0.75 4.62
CA LEU A 62 9.55 0.40 3.79
C LEU A 62 10.61 -0.39 4.59
N PRO A 63 11.37 -1.30 3.94
CA PRO A 63 12.32 -2.17 4.62
C PRO A 63 13.64 -1.47 4.93
N GLY A 64 14.04 -0.53 4.08
CA GLY A 64 15.28 0.22 4.19
C GLY A 64 15.12 1.52 4.96
N LEU A 65 16.17 2.33 4.88
CA LEU A 65 16.22 3.69 5.43
C LEU A 65 15.82 4.75 4.38
N GLU A 66 15.78 4.36 3.11
CA GLU A 66 15.39 5.21 2.01
C GLU A 66 13.87 5.35 1.91
N ARG A 67 13.41 6.52 1.48
CA ARG A 67 11.99 6.83 1.23
C ARG A 67 11.53 6.40 -0.17
N ASP A 68 12.24 5.48 -0.80
CA ASP A 68 11.90 4.98 -2.12
C ASP A 68 10.64 4.10 -2.03
N ALA A 69 9.54 4.66 -2.51
CA ALA A 69 8.21 4.06 -2.49
C ALA A 69 7.52 4.29 -3.83
N ASN A 70 6.51 3.48 -4.14
CA ASN A 70 5.71 3.69 -5.33
C ASN A 70 5.06 5.10 -5.32
N PRO A 71 4.79 5.71 -6.50
CA PRO A 71 4.39 7.12 -6.60
C PRO A 71 3.07 7.48 -5.92
N PHE A 72 2.28 6.48 -5.53
CA PHE A 72 0.95 6.65 -4.93
C PHE A 72 0.98 6.65 -3.40
N VAL A 73 2.14 6.41 -2.78
CA VAL A 73 2.30 6.48 -1.32
C VAL A 73 2.28 7.94 -0.85
N SER A 74 1.35 8.28 0.03
CA SER A 74 1.26 9.61 0.64
C SER A 74 2.29 9.81 1.75
N ILE A 75 2.52 8.75 2.55
CA ILE A 75 3.44 8.77 3.69
C ILE A 75 4.39 7.57 3.59
N ALA A 76 5.63 7.82 3.19
CA ALA A 76 6.70 6.84 3.20
C ALA A 76 7.33 6.73 4.60
N LEU A 77 7.27 5.55 5.22
CA LEU A 77 7.85 5.23 6.52
C LEU A 77 9.04 4.25 6.34
N PRO A 78 10.27 4.76 6.19
CA PRO A 78 11.47 3.93 6.20
C PRO A 78 11.74 3.38 7.60
N THR A 79 11.72 2.06 7.75
CA THR A 79 11.86 1.41 9.06
C THR A 79 13.26 0.90 9.36
N GLY A 80 14.06 0.59 8.34
CA GLY A 80 15.35 -0.10 8.50
C GLY A 80 15.24 -1.53 9.04
N LEU A 81 14.03 -2.11 9.12
CA LEU A 81 13.77 -3.42 9.71
C LEU A 81 13.93 -4.58 8.72
N GLY A 82 14.21 -4.31 7.44
CA GLY A 82 14.22 -5.34 6.41
C GLY A 82 12.90 -6.10 6.36
N GLU A 83 12.95 -7.42 6.36
CA GLU A 83 11.76 -8.29 6.40
C GLU A 83 11.02 -8.27 7.75
N MET A 84 11.68 -7.87 8.84
CA MET A 84 11.04 -7.81 10.18
C MET A 84 9.90 -6.78 10.24
N ARG A 85 9.86 -5.82 9.30
CA ARG A 85 8.75 -4.87 9.14
C ARG A 85 7.40 -5.57 8.96
N ASN A 86 7.37 -6.82 8.49
CA ASN A 86 6.13 -7.56 8.26
C ASN A 86 5.36 -7.79 9.57
N ALA A 87 6.01 -7.70 10.74
CA ALA A 87 5.35 -7.74 12.04
C ALA A 87 4.55 -6.45 12.37
N LEU A 88 4.70 -5.38 11.57
CA LEU A 88 3.98 -4.12 11.70
C LEU A 88 2.72 -4.04 10.83
N ILE A 89 2.51 -5.05 9.96
CA ILE A 89 1.48 -5.08 8.91
C ILE A 89 0.32 -5.99 9.29
#